data_AF-A0A1X7HD34-F1
#
_entry.id   AF-A0A1X7HD34-F1
#
_cell.length_a   1.000
_cell.length_b   1.000
_cell.length_c   1.000
_cell.angle_alpha   90.00
_cell.angle_beta   90.00
_cell.angle_gamma   90.00
#
_symmetry.space_group_name_H-M   'P 1'
#
loop_
_entity.id
_entity.type
_entity.pdbx_description
1 polymer ?
#
loop_
_entity_poly.entity_id
_entity_poly.type
_entity_poly.pdbx_seq_one_letter_code
_entity_poly.pdbx_strand_id
1 'polypeptide(L)'
;MGAVLFNNFAGDLWRRFTIYLPREIAARAGLTQAALKEVCRVSFGKVAEFRKRGAAHFHAVVRLDGSGGPDSAPPTWATTALLDDAIRSAAARVAVPVPPSGDFPARTLRWGAQADVQPIGALGQ
;
A
#
# COMPACT_ATOMS: atom_id res chain seq x y z
N MET A 1 -24.53 0.48 -5.64
CA MET A 1 -23.87 1.42 -6.58
C MET A 1 -22.51 1.98 -6.10
N GLY A 2 -22.06 1.73 -4.86
CA GLY A 2 -20.73 2.16 -4.41
C GLY A 2 -19.53 1.49 -5.13
N ALA A 3 -19.70 0.24 -5.58
CA ALA A 3 -18.66 -0.57 -6.20
C ALA A 3 -18.13 -0.01 -7.54
N VAL A 4 -18.99 0.54 -8.41
CA VAL A 4 -18.56 1.10 -9.70
C VAL A 4 -17.66 2.31 -9.50
N LEU A 5 -18.05 3.22 -8.60
CA LEU A 5 -17.24 4.38 -8.27
C LEU A 5 -15.97 3.99 -7.51
N PHE A 6 -16.00 3.01 -6.61
CA PHE A 6 -14.77 2.47 -6.02
C PHE A 6 -13.82 1.93 -7.10
N ASN A 7 -14.34 1.18 -8.07
CA ASN A 7 -13.54 0.59 -9.15
C ASN A 7 -12.90 1.68 -10.03
N ASN A 8 -13.63 2.75 -10.35
CA ASN A 8 -13.09 3.87 -11.13
C ASN A 8 -11.94 4.60 -10.43
N PHE A 9 -11.99 4.70 -9.09
CA PHE A 9 -10.96 5.37 -8.29
C PHE A 9 -9.97 4.39 -7.62
N ALA A 10 -10.02 3.11 -7.98
CA ALA A 10 -9.18 2.06 -7.41
C ALA A 10 -7.69 2.33 -7.71
N GLY A 11 -7.40 2.89 -8.89
CA GLY A 11 -6.07 3.37 -9.25
C GLY A 11 -5.58 4.52 -8.37
N ASP A 12 -6.45 5.48 -8.03
CA ASP A 12 -6.12 6.61 -7.16
C ASP A 12 -5.88 6.17 -5.72
N LEU A 13 -6.69 5.24 -5.21
CA LEU A 13 -6.49 4.63 -3.90
C LEU A 13 -5.12 3.95 -3.83
N TRP A 14 -4.77 3.14 -4.85
CA TRP A 14 -3.47 2.49 -4.95
C TRP A 14 -2.32 3.51 -5.05
N ARG A 15 -2.46 4.54 -5.88
CA ARG A 15 -1.46 5.60 -6.02
C ARG A 15 -1.19 6.32 -4.70
N ARG A 16 -2.24 6.66 -3.94
CA ARG A 16 -2.07 7.29 -2.62
C ARG A 16 -1.41 6.33 -1.63
N PHE A 17 -1.75 5.04 -1.67
CA PHE A 17 -1.12 4.02 -0.85
C PHE A 17 0.40 3.95 -1.10
N THR A 18 0.83 3.84 -2.36
CA THR A 18 2.26 3.77 -2.71
C THR A 18 3.02 5.07 -2.45
N ILE A 19 2.33 6.20 -2.30
CA ILE A 19 2.92 7.46 -1.82
C ILE A 19 3.08 7.47 -0.29
N TYR A 20 2.08 6.99 0.46
CA TYR A 20 2.13 7.00 1.92
C TYR A 20 3.04 5.92 2.48
N LEU A 21 3.10 4.74 1.89
CA LEU A 21 3.87 3.64 2.46
C LEU A 21 5.36 3.95 2.65
N PRO A 22 6.10 4.47 1.66
CA PRO A 22 7.50 4.86 1.87
C PRO A 22 7.68 5.94 2.94
N ARG A 23 6.68 6.82 3.14
CA ARG A 23 6.71 7.85 4.19
C ARG A 23 6.57 7.23 5.57
N GLU A 24 5.63 6.31 5.72
CA GLU A 24 5.39 5.57 6.97
C GLU A 24 6.60 4.70 7.34
N ILE A 25 7.27 4.09 6.35
CA ILE A 25 8.52 3.33 6.54
C ILE A 25 9.65 4.26 6.99
N ALA A 26 9.88 5.36 6.25
CA ALA A 26 10.96 6.30 6.57
C ALA A 26 10.82 6.85 7.99
N ALA A 27 9.61 7.27 8.37
CA ALA A 27 9.33 7.79 9.71
C ALA A 27 9.65 6.77 10.82
N ARG A 28 9.27 5.50 10.64
CA ARG A 28 9.53 4.43 11.62
C ARG A 28 11.01 4.02 11.67
N ALA A 29 11.71 4.13 10.55
CA ALA A 29 13.15 3.90 10.49
C ALA A 29 13.98 5.10 11.02
N GLY A 30 13.34 6.21 11.40
CA GLY A 30 14.04 7.44 11.79
C GLY A 30 14.76 8.12 10.63
N LEU A 31 14.31 7.90 9.40
CA LEU A 31 14.94 8.37 8.16
C LEU A 31 14.09 9.43 7.45
N THR A 32 14.77 10.24 6.64
CA THR A 32 14.09 11.00 5.58
C THR A 32 13.73 10.07 4.42
N GLN A 33 12.77 10.46 3.58
CA GLN A 33 12.45 9.68 2.36
C GLN A 33 13.62 9.60 1.38
N ALA A 34 14.51 10.61 1.37
CA ALA A 34 15.72 10.58 0.55
C ALA A 34 16.70 9.54 1.10
N ALA A 35 16.99 9.58 2.40
CA ALA A 35 17.87 8.61 3.06
C ALA A 35 17.33 7.18 2.94
N LEU A 36 16.01 6.98 3.04
CA LEU A 36 15.39 5.67 2.83
C LEU A 36 15.78 5.06 1.47
N LYS A 37 15.73 5.84 0.39
CA LYS A 37 16.02 5.36 -0.97
C LYS A 37 17.46 4.91 -1.17
N GLU A 38 18.40 5.48 -0.40
CA GLU A 38 19.82 5.12 -0.47
C GLU A 38 20.12 3.78 0.19
N VAL A 39 19.32 3.37 1.17
CA VAL A 39 19.61 2.19 2.01
C VAL A 39 18.61 1.06 1.84
N CYS A 40 17.43 1.34 1.30
CA CYS A 40 16.34 0.38 1.17
C CYS A 40 15.50 0.64 -0.07
N ARG A 41 15.15 -0.44 -0.77
CA ARG A 41 14.21 -0.41 -1.87
C ARG A 41 12.87 -0.99 -1.42
N VAL A 42 11.80 -0.22 -1.62
CA VAL A 42 10.42 -0.68 -1.39
C VAL A 42 9.85 -1.21 -2.70
N SER A 43 9.61 -2.51 -2.77
CA SER A 43 9.11 -3.21 -3.96
C SER A 43 7.63 -3.56 -3.79
N PHE A 44 6.85 -3.46 -4.87
CA PHE A 44 5.41 -3.76 -4.88
C PHE A 44 5.07 -4.71 -6.03
N GLY A 45 4.37 -5.80 -5.73
CA GLY A 45 3.61 -6.58 -6.71
C GLY A 45 2.14 -6.50 -6.36
N LYS A 46 1.25 -6.17 -7.30
CA LYS A 46 -0.19 -6.16 -7.03
C LYS A 46 -1.00 -6.88 -8.10
N VAL A 47 -2.04 -7.56 -7.65
CA VAL A 47 -3.09 -8.17 -8.48
C VAL A 47 -4.41 -7.53 -8.08
N ALA A 48 -5.19 -7.11 -9.07
CA ALA A 48 -6.53 -6.58 -8.86
C ALA A 48 -7.54 -7.62 -9.36
N GLU A 49 -8.36 -8.14 -8.46
CA GLU A 49 -9.43 -9.07 -8.81
C GLU A 49 -10.76 -8.31 -8.87
N PHE A 50 -11.34 -8.25 -10.06
CA PHE A 50 -12.69 -7.72 -10.27
C PHE A 50 -13.70 -8.81 -10.00
N ARG A 51 -14.29 -8.82 -8.80
CA ARG A 51 -15.41 -9.71 -8.50
C ARG A 51 -16.60 -9.31 -9.37
N LYS A 52 -17.31 -10.30 -9.94
CA LYS A 52 -18.31 -10.15 -11.02
C LYS A 52 -19.44 -9.13 -10.80
N ARG A 53 -19.62 -8.59 -9.57
CA ARG A 53 -20.49 -7.45 -9.20
C ARG A 53 -19.99 -6.68 -7.96
N GLY A 54 -18.69 -6.72 -7.65
CA GLY A 54 -18.11 -6.22 -6.40
C GLY A 54 -17.09 -5.09 -6.59
N ALA A 55 -16.73 -4.44 -5.49
CA ALA A 55 -15.58 -3.54 -5.45
C ALA A 55 -14.29 -4.34 -5.79
N ALA A 56 -13.33 -3.70 -6.46
CA ALA A 56 -12.05 -4.30 -6.80
C ALA A 56 -11.32 -4.72 -5.52
N HIS A 57 -10.89 -5.98 -5.47
CA HIS A 57 -10.10 -6.48 -4.37
C HIS A 57 -8.63 -6.49 -4.78
N PHE A 58 -7.77 -5.86 -3.98
CA PHE A 58 -6.34 -5.80 -4.24
C PHE A 58 -5.61 -6.78 -3.36
N HIS A 59 -4.88 -7.69 -3.99
CA HIS A 59 -3.84 -8.47 -3.33
C HIS A 59 -2.50 -7.84 -3.68
N ALA A 60 -1.75 -7.43 -2.68
CA ALA A 60 -0.44 -6.81 -2.86
C ALA A 60 0.63 -7.52 -2.04
N VAL A 61 1.74 -7.83 -2.69
CA VAL A 61 3.00 -8.22 -2.07
C VAL A 61 3.86 -6.98 -1.95
N VAL A 62 4.33 -6.70 -0.74
CA VAL A 62 5.27 -5.61 -0.47
C VAL A 62 6.53 -6.20 0.12
N ARG A 63 7.70 -5.73 -0.34
CA ARG A 63 9.00 -6.18 0.16
C ARG A 63 9.91 -4.99 0.44
N LEU A 64 10.71 -5.13 1.50
CA LEU A 64 11.85 -4.26 1.79
C LEU A 64 13.12 -5.00 1.40
N ASP A 65 13.83 -4.44 0.43
CA ASP A 65 15.09 -4.96 -0.09
C ASP A 65 16.25 -4.06 0.36
N GLY A 66 17.47 -4.60 0.42
CA GLY A 66 18.67 -3.77 0.57
C GLY A 66 18.85 -2.81 -0.61
N SER A 67 19.77 -1.85 -0.50
CA SER A 67 20.01 -0.85 -1.56
C SER A 67 20.44 -1.48 -2.89
N GLY A 68 21.11 -2.65 -2.85
CA GLY A 68 21.45 -3.45 -4.03
C GLY A 68 20.30 -4.27 -4.63
N GLY A 69 19.10 -4.24 -4.05
CA GLY A 69 17.96 -5.06 -4.47
C GLY A 69 17.81 -6.37 -3.67
N PRO A 70 17.05 -7.36 -4.19
CA PRO A 70 16.65 -8.56 -3.44
C PRO A 70 17.81 -9.40 -2.91
N ASP A 71 18.95 -9.39 -3.60
CA ASP A 71 20.13 -10.18 -3.23
C ASP A 71 21.01 -9.45 -2.20
N SER A 72 20.64 -8.21 -1.84
CA SER A 72 21.30 -7.41 -0.83
C SER A 72 20.56 -7.51 0.50
N ALA A 73 21.31 -7.77 1.57
CA ALA A 73 20.74 -7.85 2.92
C ALA A 73 19.96 -6.56 3.25
N PRO A 74 18.71 -6.66 3.71
CA PRO A 74 17.94 -5.49 4.09
C PRO A 74 18.55 -4.86 5.36
N PRO A 75 18.35 -3.54 5.58
CA PRO A 75 18.77 -2.91 6.82
C PRO A 75 18.18 -3.59 8.06
N THR A 76 18.89 -3.55 9.19
CA THR A 76 18.46 -4.24 10.43
C THR A 76 17.10 -3.78 10.96
N TRP A 77 16.68 -2.55 10.64
CA TRP A 77 15.36 -2.02 11.00
C TRP A 77 14.24 -2.52 10.07
N ALA A 78 14.54 -3.08 8.89
CA ALA A 78 13.57 -3.49 7.88
C ALA A 78 12.91 -4.83 8.23
N THR A 79 12.17 -4.83 9.33
CA THR A 79 11.47 -6.01 9.85
C THR A 79 10.07 -6.14 9.25
N THR A 80 9.52 -7.35 9.30
CA THR A 80 8.13 -7.63 8.89
C THR A 80 7.13 -6.87 9.77
N ALA A 81 7.43 -6.70 11.07
CA ALA A 81 6.60 -5.92 11.98
C ALA A 81 6.53 -4.44 11.59
N LEU A 82 7.68 -3.82 11.28
CA LEU A 82 7.70 -2.44 10.81
C LEU A 82 6.92 -2.28 9.51
N LEU A 83 7.06 -3.24 8.59
CA LEU A 83 6.36 -3.23 7.32
C LEU A 83 4.83 -3.39 7.51
N ASP A 84 4.38 -4.29 8.39
CA ASP A 84 2.96 -4.47 8.72
C ASP A 84 2.34 -3.17 9.27
N ASP A 85 2.97 -2.56 10.27
CA ASP A 85 2.52 -1.30 10.87
C ASP A 85 2.46 -0.15 9.85
N ALA A 86 3.47 -0.08 8.98
CA ALA A 86 3.54 0.92 7.93
C ALA A 86 2.44 0.72 6.88
N ILE A 87 2.16 -0.53 6.49
CA ILE A 87 1.07 -0.86 5.54
C ILE A 87 -0.28 -0.47 6.13
N ARG A 88 -0.57 -0.87 7.38
CA ARG A 88 -1.84 -0.54 8.05
C ARG A 88 -2.04 0.97 8.15
N SER A 89 -0.99 1.70 8.54
CA SER A 89 -1.04 3.16 8.67
C SER A 89 -1.21 3.86 7.33
N ALA A 90 -0.47 3.43 6.31
CA ALA A 90 -0.58 3.97 4.96
C ALA A 90 -1.99 3.72 4.40
N ALA A 91 -2.54 2.51 4.56
CA ALA A 91 -3.89 2.17 4.13
C ALA A 91 -4.95 3.01 4.84
N ALA A 92 -4.90 3.12 6.17
CA ALA A 92 -5.86 3.93 6.95
C ALA A 92 -5.86 5.42 6.52
N ARG A 93 -4.70 5.92 6.09
CA ARG A 93 -4.52 7.31 5.66
C ARG A 93 -5.03 7.58 4.25
N VAL A 94 -5.15 6.57 3.39
CA VAL A 94 -5.67 6.77 2.02
C VAL A 94 -7.11 7.25 2.08
N ALA A 95 -7.32 8.42 1.49
CA ALA A 95 -8.63 9.00 1.21
C ALA A 95 -8.57 9.61 -0.18
N VAL A 96 -9.58 9.44 -1.03
CA VAL A 96 -9.71 10.08 -2.35
C VAL A 96 -11.01 10.90 -2.34
N PRO A 97 -10.96 12.24 -2.31
CA PRO A 97 -12.14 13.06 -2.49
C PRO A 97 -12.63 12.92 -3.94
N VAL A 98 -13.91 12.63 -4.09
CA VAL A 98 -14.61 12.50 -5.36
C VAL A 98 -15.61 13.65 -5.44
N PRO A 99 -15.46 14.57 -6.42
CA PRO A 99 -16.42 15.64 -6.63
C PRO A 99 -17.80 15.08 -7.04
N PRO A 100 -18.88 15.85 -6.87
CA PRO A 100 -20.19 15.42 -7.36
C PRO A 100 -20.17 15.25 -8.88
N SER A 101 -20.94 14.30 -9.41
CA SER A 101 -21.04 14.04 -10.85
C SER A 101 -22.42 13.51 -11.19
N GLY A 102 -23.16 14.22 -12.05
CA GLY A 102 -24.57 13.92 -12.35
C GLY A 102 -25.41 13.85 -11.07
N ASP A 103 -26.15 12.76 -10.90
CA ASP A 103 -26.99 12.52 -9.72
C ASP A 103 -26.21 12.01 -8.48
N PHE A 104 -24.88 11.90 -8.56
CA PHE A 104 -24.05 11.41 -7.46
C PHE A 104 -23.45 12.56 -6.65
N PRO A 105 -23.70 12.65 -5.32
CA PRO A 105 -23.12 13.68 -4.48
C PRO A 105 -21.61 13.48 -4.25
N ALA A 106 -20.96 14.55 -3.81
CA ALA A 106 -19.56 14.53 -3.39
C ALA A 106 -19.35 13.51 -2.26
N ARG A 107 -18.21 12.81 -2.28
CA ARG A 107 -17.88 11.81 -1.25
C ARG A 107 -16.39 11.59 -1.15
N THR A 108 -15.97 10.94 -0.08
CA THR A 108 -14.57 10.51 0.09
C THR A 108 -14.50 8.99 0.06
N LEU A 109 -13.67 8.45 -0.84
CA LEU A 109 -13.38 7.03 -0.92
C LEU A 109 -12.17 6.67 -0.05
N ARG A 110 -12.23 5.51 0.61
CA ARG A 110 -11.15 4.95 1.44
C ARG A 110 -11.04 3.45 1.16
N TRP A 111 -9.95 2.83 1.58
CA TRP A 111 -9.91 1.37 1.69
C TRP A 111 -10.98 0.89 2.67
N GLY A 112 -11.53 -0.31 2.44
CA GLY A 112 -12.46 -0.94 3.38
C GLY A 112 -11.79 -1.31 4.71
N ALA A 113 -12.58 -1.76 5.68
CA ALA A 113 -12.09 -2.09 7.03
C ALA A 113 -11.13 -3.31 7.08
N GLN A 114 -11.09 -4.13 6.03
CA GLN A 114 -10.17 -5.27 5.93
C GLN A 114 -8.97 -4.90 5.05
N ALA A 115 -7.86 -4.53 5.70
CA ALA A 115 -6.53 -4.72 5.14
C ALA A 115 -5.92 -5.93 5.88
N ASP A 116 -6.04 -7.11 5.27
CA ASP A 116 -5.35 -8.28 5.77
C ASP A 116 -3.91 -8.25 5.29
N VAL A 117 -2.98 -8.22 6.23
CA VAL A 117 -1.54 -8.17 5.97
C VAL A 117 -0.97 -9.39 6.65
N GLN A 118 -0.39 -10.27 5.84
CA GLN A 118 0.22 -11.51 6.29
C GLN A 118 1.67 -11.51 5.83
N PRO A 119 2.65 -11.75 6.72
CA PRO A 119 4.02 -11.97 6.31
C PRO A 119 4.07 -13.13 5.32
N ILE A 120 4.59 -12.87 4.12
CA ILE A 120 4.94 -13.96 3.21
C ILE A 120 6.27 -14.49 3.72
N GLY A 121 6.21 -15.52 4.55
CA GLY A 121 7.40 -16.26 4.94
C GLY A 121 8.12 -16.72 3.68
N ALA A 122 9.46 -16.63 3.68
CA ALA A 122 10.24 -17.43 2.75
C ALA A 122 9.74 -18.88 2.91
N LEU A 123 9.29 -19.49 1.81
CA LEU A 123 9.22 -20.95 1.76
C LEU A 123 10.60 -21.44 2.22
N GLY A 124 10.61 -22.06 3.39
CA GLY A 124 11.83 -22.56 3.98
C GLY A 124 12.41 -23.66 3.10
N GLN A 125 13.71 -23.53 2.85
CA GLN A 125 14.66 -24.57 2.42
C GLN A 125 14.47 -25.14 1.01
#